data_AF-A0A924BAC0-F1
#
_entry.id   AF-A0A924BAC0-F1
#
_cell.length_a   1.000
_cell.length_b   1.000
_cell.length_c   1.000
_cell.angle_alpha   90.00
_cell.angle_beta   90.00
_cell.angle_gamma   90.00
#
_symmetry.space_group_name_H-M   'P 1'
#
loop_
_entity.id
_entity.type
_entity.pdbx_description
1 polymer ?
#
loop_
_entity_poly.entity_id
_entity_poly.type
_entity_poly.pdbx_seq_one_letter_code
_entity_poly.pdbx_strand_id
1 'polypeptide(L)'
;MNEQKKPLSTDTVTLNKVTFSHQDIFNVGDHFYGQLMQQNSSSEVSISAHDKTEHVDRLTQFWWVRFGGKPYLFSDYNPVAKHFFAGFNQQVLTNWLEIFHHALKDYLTDSQAHVWSNIAIKMGQMLMAKNEFFRVTENEETGN
;
A
#
# COMPACT_ATOMS: atom_id res chain seq x y z
N MET A 1 -11.42 26.13 0.59
CA MET A 1 -10.65 24.92 0.21
C MET A 1 -11.58 24.07 -0.62
N ASN A 2 -11.22 23.77 -1.88
CA ASN A 2 -12.04 22.87 -2.70
C ASN A 2 -11.84 21.45 -2.16
N GLU A 3 -12.84 20.90 -1.47
CA GLU A 3 -12.90 19.47 -1.20
C GLU A 3 -12.89 18.74 -2.55
N GLN A 4 -11.82 17.98 -2.82
CA GLN A 4 -11.80 17.13 -4.01
C GLN A 4 -12.73 15.95 -3.77
N LYS A 5 -13.73 15.80 -4.64
CA LYS A 5 -14.74 14.74 -4.56
C LYS A 5 -14.08 13.37 -4.75
N LYS A 6 -14.43 12.40 -3.89
CA LYS A 6 -14.04 10.98 -4.03
C LYS A 6 -14.41 10.48 -5.44
N PRO A 7 -13.49 9.81 -6.17
CA PRO A 7 -13.80 9.22 -7.46
C PRO A 7 -14.99 8.27 -7.37
N LEU A 8 -15.77 8.21 -8.44
CA LEU A 8 -16.79 7.17 -8.62
C LEU A 8 -16.11 5.83 -8.86
N SER A 9 -16.80 4.73 -8.55
CA SER A 9 -16.32 3.37 -8.81
C SER A 9 -15.92 3.13 -10.26
N THR A 10 -16.59 3.80 -11.20
CA THR A 10 -16.36 3.73 -12.64
C THR A 10 -15.26 4.66 -13.15
N ASP A 11 -14.75 5.58 -12.32
CA ASP A 11 -13.65 6.45 -12.73
C ASP A 11 -12.39 5.61 -12.95
N THR A 12 -11.59 5.97 -13.95
CA THR A 12 -10.42 5.18 -14.32
C THR A 12 -9.13 5.99 -14.33
N VAL A 13 -8.02 5.28 -14.16
CA VAL A 13 -6.65 5.77 -14.32
C VAL A 13 -5.89 4.82 -15.25
N THR A 14 -5.03 5.36 -16.11
CA THR A 14 -4.24 4.56 -17.05
C THR A 14 -2.76 4.72 -16.73
N LEU A 15 -2.11 3.59 -16.48
CA LEU A 15 -0.67 3.50 -16.25
C LEU A 15 -0.06 2.48 -17.21
N ASN A 16 0.98 2.87 -17.94
CA ASN A 16 1.64 1.99 -18.91
C ASN A 16 0.68 1.34 -19.92
N LYS A 17 -0.33 2.10 -20.39
CA LYS A 17 -1.42 1.64 -21.29
C LYS A 17 -2.37 0.62 -20.66
N VAL A 18 -2.26 0.35 -19.37
CA VAL A 18 -3.18 -0.51 -18.62
C VAL A 18 -4.09 0.37 -17.78
N THR A 19 -5.39 0.14 -17.90
CA THR A 19 -6.42 0.94 -17.22
C THR A 19 -6.90 0.22 -15.97
N PHE A 20 -7.08 0.96 -14.89
CA PHE A 20 -7.65 0.50 -13.63
C PHE A 20 -8.86 1.36 -13.29
N SER A 21 -9.97 0.74 -12.92
CA SER A 21 -11.08 1.47 -12.30
C SER A 21 -10.76 1.77 -10.83
N HIS A 22 -11.39 2.79 -10.27
CA HIS A 22 -11.32 3.05 -8.83
C HIS A 22 -11.80 1.83 -8.04
N GLN A 23 -12.83 1.14 -8.53
CA GLN A 23 -13.34 -0.10 -7.94
C GLN A 23 -12.31 -1.23 -7.94
N ASP A 24 -11.52 -1.38 -9.01
CA ASP A 24 -10.46 -2.40 -9.09
C ASP A 24 -9.44 -2.18 -7.96
N ILE A 25 -9.04 -0.92 -7.77
CA ILE A 25 -8.06 -0.54 -6.74
C ILE A 25 -8.64 -0.76 -5.34
N PHE A 26 -9.91 -0.43 -5.14
CA PHE A 26 -10.61 -0.68 -3.89
C PHE A 26 -10.70 -2.17 -3.56
N ASN A 27 -11.11 -2.99 -4.52
CA ASN A 27 -11.29 -4.43 -4.33
C ASN A 27 -9.98 -5.13 -3.94
N VAL A 28 -8.89 -4.81 -4.65
CA VAL A 28 -7.55 -5.30 -4.30
C VAL A 28 -7.16 -4.85 -2.89
N GLY A 29 -7.38 -3.57 -2.56
CA GLY A 29 -7.06 -3.01 -1.24
C GLY A 29 -7.81 -3.69 -0.09
N ASP A 30 -9.13 -3.85 -0.21
CA ASP A 30 -9.96 -4.52 0.81
C ASP A 30 -9.58 -5.99 0.96
N HIS A 31 -9.39 -6.70 -0.15
CA HIS A 31 -9.05 -8.12 -0.11
C HIS A 31 -7.66 -8.36 0.47
N PHE A 32 -6.66 -7.61 0.02
CA PHE A 32 -5.30 -7.66 0.53
C PHE A 32 -5.27 -7.38 2.05
N TYR A 33 -5.93 -6.32 2.49
CA TYR A 33 -5.91 -5.95 3.91
C TYR A 33 -6.69 -6.95 4.76
N GLY A 34 -7.78 -7.52 4.24
CA GLY A 34 -8.51 -8.62 4.88
C GLY A 34 -7.62 -9.85 5.11
N GLN A 35 -6.86 -10.30 4.10
CA GLN A 35 -5.92 -11.41 4.26
C GLN A 35 -4.79 -11.08 5.24
N LEU A 36 -4.23 -9.87 5.15
CA LEU A 36 -3.17 -9.43 6.06
C LEU A 36 -3.63 -9.46 7.51
N MET A 37 -4.86 -9.03 7.81
CA MET A 37 -5.42 -9.10 9.16
C MET A 37 -5.60 -10.53 9.65
N GLN A 38 -6.05 -11.46 8.78
CA GLN A 38 -6.21 -12.87 9.13
C GLN A 38 -4.87 -13.54 9.46
N GLN A 39 -3.80 -13.23 8.73
CA GLN A 39 -2.48 -13.78 9.03
C GLN A 39 -1.86 -13.20 10.31
N ASN A 40 -2.25 -11.98 10.68
CA ASN A 40 -1.79 -11.32 11.90
C ASN A 40 -2.76 -11.49 13.09
N SER A 41 -3.78 -12.34 13.00
CA SER A 41 -4.81 -12.52 14.03
C SER A 41 -4.30 -13.12 15.34
N SER A 42 -3.04 -13.59 15.38
CA SER A 42 -2.35 -14.01 16.60
C SER A 42 -1.78 -12.84 17.41
N SER A 43 -1.85 -11.60 16.90
CA SER A 43 -1.50 -10.40 17.67
C SER A 43 -2.67 -10.00 18.58
N GLU A 44 -2.39 -9.67 19.85
CA GLU A 44 -3.38 -9.28 20.86
C GLU A 44 -4.14 -7.96 20.54
N VAL A 45 -3.98 -7.41 19.34
CA VAL A 45 -4.55 -6.13 18.92
C VAL A 45 -5.78 -6.39 18.06
N SER A 46 -6.96 -6.20 18.66
CA SER A 46 -8.23 -6.17 17.92
C SER A 46 -8.34 -4.84 17.14
N ILE A 47 -8.20 -4.90 15.82
CA ILE A 47 -8.46 -3.76 14.93
C ILE A 47 -9.98 -3.66 14.72
N SER A 48 -10.58 -2.48 14.93
CA SER A 48 -12.01 -2.31 14.73
C SER A 48 -12.40 -2.34 13.24
N ALA A 49 -13.66 -2.66 12.95
CA ALA A 49 -14.18 -2.61 11.58
C ALA A 49 -14.07 -1.20 10.97
N HIS A 50 -14.14 -0.16 11.79
CA HIS A 50 -13.98 1.23 11.36
C HIS A 50 -12.54 1.52 10.93
N ASP A 51 -11.56 1.10 11.73
CA ASP A 51 -10.13 1.26 11.42
C ASP A 51 -9.76 0.49 10.14
N LYS A 52 -10.38 -0.68 9.92
CA LYS A 52 -10.26 -1.44 8.68
C LYS A 52 -10.72 -0.61 7.48
N THR A 53 -11.95 -0.10 7.52
CA THR A 53 -12.50 0.69 6.40
C THR A 53 -11.66 1.93 6.12
N GLU A 54 -11.22 2.64 7.15
CA GLU A 54 -10.36 3.82 6.99
C GLU A 54 -9.00 3.46 6.38
N HIS A 55 -8.38 2.36 6.80
CA HIS A 55 -7.13 1.88 6.21
C HIS A 55 -7.27 1.52 4.74
N VAL A 56 -8.35 0.81 4.38
CA VAL A 56 -8.62 0.46 2.99
C VAL A 56 -8.80 1.73 2.16
N ASP A 57 -9.57 2.72 2.63
CA ASP A 57 -9.75 3.98 1.89
C ASP A 57 -8.43 4.74 1.68
N ARG A 58 -7.56 4.78 2.68
CA ARG A 58 -6.22 5.38 2.57
C ARG A 58 -5.32 4.62 1.59
N LEU A 59 -5.36 3.29 1.63
CA LEU A 59 -4.60 2.43 0.71
C LEU A 59 -5.10 2.60 -0.74
N THR A 60 -6.42 2.64 -0.94
CA THR A 60 -7.04 2.87 -2.24
C THR A 60 -6.67 4.23 -2.79
N GLN A 61 -6.72 5.29 -1.98
CA GLN A 61 -6.23 6.61 -2.39
C GLN A 61 -4.76 6.56 -2.79
N PHE A 62 -3.92 5.96 -1.97
CA PHE A 62 -2.48 5.92 -2.23
C PHE A 62 -2.19 5.33 -3.62
N TRP A 63 -2.81 4.21 -3.95
CA TRP A 63 -2.65 3.57 -5.27
C TRP A 63 -3.29 4.36 -6.40
N TRP A 64 -4.48 4.92 -6.18
CA TRP A 64 -5.14 5.80 -7.14
C TRP A 64 -4.25 6.96 -7.55
N VAL A 65 -3.68 7.68 -6.58
CA VAL A 65 -2.74 8.78 -6.83
C VAL A 65 -1.46 8.27 -7.48
N ARG A 66 -0.94 7.12 -7.03
CA ARG A 66 0.26 6.52 -7.62
C ARG A 66 0.09 6.19 -9.10
N PHE A 67 -1.13 5.87 -9.53
CA PHE A 67 -1.47 5.55 -10.92
C PHE A 67 -1.85 6.79 -11.75
N GLY A 68 -1.75 7.99 -11.17
CA GLY A 68 -2.02 9.26 -11.85
C GLY A 68 -3.40 9.85 -11.57
N GLY A 69 -4.17 9.25 -10.67
CA GLY A 69 -5.42 9.78 -10.17
C GLY A 69 -5.23 11.02 -9.28
N LYS A 70 -6.28 11.83 -9.15
CA LYS A 70 -6.26 13.01 -8.27
C LYS A 70 -6.47 12.61 -6.79
N PRO A 71 -5.76 13.23 -5.83
CA PRO A 71 -5.97 12.96 -4.40
C PRO A 71 -7.35 13.46 -3.94
N TYR A 72 -8.03 12.72 -3.07
CA TYR A 72 -9.41 13.04 -2.64
C TYR A 72 -9.63 12.95 -1.12
N LEU A 73 -8.60 12.58 -0.36
CA LEU A 73 -8.50 12.58 1.10
C LEU A 73 -7.25 13.37 1.47
N PHE A 74 -7.31 14.11 2.56
CA PHE A 74 -6.11 14.70 3.16
C PHE A 74 -5.27 13.58 3.79
N SER A 75 -4.01 13.46 3.36
CA SER A 75 -3.07 12.55 4.01
C SER A 75 -1.66 13.15 4.02
N ASP A 76 -1.22 13.65 5.17
CA ASP A 76 0.21 13.72 5.49
C ASP A 76 0.63 12.31 5.92
N TYR A 77 1.27 11.59 5.01
CA TYR A 77 1.74 10.23 5.27
C TYR A 77 3.24 10.16 4.97
N ASN A 78 4.05 10.04 6.02
CA ASN A 78 5.45 9.68 5.90
C ASN A 78 5.59 8.15 6.10
N PRO A 79 5.56 7.35 5.03
CA PRO A 79 5.61 5.90 5.14
C PRO A 79 6.98 5.41 5.64
N VAL A 80 8.08 6.10 5.32
CA VAL A 80 9.43 5.54 5.55
C VAL A 80 9.70 5.34 7.04
N ALA A 81 9.54 6.40 7.85
CA ALA A 81 9.77 6.31 9.29
C ALA A 81 8.85 5.29 9.97
N LYS A 82 7.57 5.23 9.57
CA LYS A 82 6.61 4.27 10.14
C LYS A 82 7.00 2.82 9.86
N HIS A 83 7.39 2.49 8.62
CA HIS A 83 7.79 1.13 8.28
C HIS A 83 9.13 0.75 8.93
N PHE A 84 10.06 1.71 9.07
CA PHE A 84 11.31 1.49 9.82
C PHE A 84 11.04 1.09 11.26
N PHE A 85 10.29 1.89 12.03
CA PHE A 85 9.96 1.58 13.43
C PHE A 85 9.09 0.33 13.59
N ALA A 86 8.35 -0.07 12.56
CA ALA A 86 7.58 -1.32 12.54
C ALA A 86 8.43 -2.58 12.27
N GLY A 87 9.76 -2.47 12.19
CA GLY A 87 10.66 -3.61 12.01
C GLY A 87 10.68 -4.18 10.58
N PHE A 88 10.30 -3.37 9.58
CA PHE A 88 10.25 -3.79 8.17
C PHE A 88 11.61 -4.30 7.68
N ASN A 89 11.60 -5.53 7.16
CA ASN A 89 12.77 -6.28 6.71
C ASN A 89 12.41 -7.15 5.48
N GLN A 90 13.39 -7.89 4.95
CA GLN A 90 13.20 -8.72 3.75
C GLN A 90 12.09 -9.76 3.92
N GLN A 91 12.00 -10.43 5.07
CA GLN A 91 10.98 -11.45 5.31
C GLN A 91 9.58 -10.82 5.32
N VAL A 92 9.44 -9.66 5.97
CA VAL A 92 8.18 -8.90 6.00
C VAL A 92 7.78 -8.49 4.57
N LEU A 93 8.72 -8.00 3.76
CA LEU A 93 8.43 -7.63 2.37
C LEU A 93 8.02 -8.85 1.53
N THR A 94 8.72 -9.98 1.67
CA THR A 94 8.40 -11.22 0.93
C THR A 94 6.98 -11.68 1.26
N ASN A 95 6.63 -11.79 2.54
CA ASN A 95 5.29 -12.21 2.96
C ASN A 95 4.22 -11.21 2.48
N TRP A 96 4.49 -9.91 2.61
CA TRP A 96 3.59 -8.85 2.14
C TRP A 96 3.32 -8.98 0.64
N LEU A 97 4.37 -9.18 -0.17
CA LEU A 97 4.26 -9.31 -1.63
C LEU A 97 3.51 -10.58 -2.03
N GLU A 98 3.67 -11.68 -1.31
CA GLU A 98 2.94 -12.92 -1.58
C GLU A 98 1.43 -12.72 -1.43
N ILE A 99 0.99 -12.17 -0.29
CA ILE A 99 -0.44 -11.85 -0.03
C ILE A 99 -0.94 -10.86 -1.08
N PHE A 100 -0.16 -9.82 -1.36
CA PHE A 100 -0.53 -8.80 -2.33
C PHE A 100 -0.69 -9.37 -3.74
N HIS A 101 0.21 -10.26 -4.17
CA HIS A 101 0.11 -10.91 -5.48
C HIS A 101 -1.12 -11.80 -5.61
N HIS A 102 -1.54 -12.48 -4.55
CA HIS A 102 -2.82 -13.21 -4.56
C HIS A 102 -4.00 -12.26 -4.75
N ALA A 103 -4.06 -11.17 -3.97
CA ALA A 103 -5.12 -10.17 -4.13
C ALA A 103 -5.19 -9.55 -5.52
N LEU A 104 -4.03 -9.30 -6.17
CA LEU A 104 -3.99 -8.82 -7.55
C LEU A 104 -4.59 -9.83 -8.53
N LYS A 105 -4.26 -11.12 -8.40
CA LYS A 105 -4.75 -12.16 -9.32
C LYS A 105 -6.24 -12.43 -9.19
N ASP A 106 -6.80 -12.26 -7.99
CA ASP A 106 -8.21 -12.54 -7.74
C ASP A 106 -9.15 -11.48 -8.32
N TYR A 107 -8.67 -10.24 -8.50
CA TYR A 107 -9.51 -9.09 -8.88
C TYR A 107 -9.11 -8.39 -10.18
N LEU A 108 -7.94 -8.71 -10.75
CA LEU A 108 -7.41 -8.01 -11.91
C LEU A 108 -7.12 -8.96 -13.06
N THR A 109 -7.09 -8.40 -14.27
CA THR A 109 -6.52 -9.09 -15.42
C THR A 109 -5.01 -9.29 -15.26
N ASP A 110 -4.43 -10.25 -15.96
CA ASP A 110 -2.99 -10.54 -15.91
C ASP A 110 -2.12 -9.30 -16.21
N SER A 111 -2.56 -8.45 -17.14
CA SER A 111 -1.85 -7.22 -17.50
C SER A 111 -1.86 -6.19 -16.36
N GLN A 112 -3.01 -6.02 -15.71
CA GLN A 112 -3.18 -5.15 -14.54
C GLN A 112 -2.36 -5.67 -13.35
N ALA A 113 -2.48 -6.97 -13.03
CA ALA A 113 -1.73 -7.61 -11.96
C ALA A 113 -0.22 -7.49 -12.17
N HIS A 114 0.27 -7.71 -13.39
CA HIS A 114 1.69 -7.60 -13.73
C HIS A 114 2.22 -6.17 -13.54
N VAL A 115 1.52 -5.15 -14.07
CA VAL A 115 1.94 -3.75 -13.92
C VAL A 115 1.97 -3.34 -12.45
N TRP A 116 0.93 -3.69 -11.68
CA TRP A 116 0.85 -3.32 -10.27
C TRP A 116 1.91 -4.04 -9.43
N SER A 117 2.08 -5.35 -9.61
CA SER A 117 3.11 -6.15 -8.93
C SER A 117 4.51 -5.54 -9.11
N ASN A 118 4.88 -5.20 -10.34
CA ASN A 118 6.19 -4.58 -10.62
C ASN A 118 6.42 -3.27 -9.88
N ILE A 119 5.37 -2.46 -9.68
CA ILE A 119 5.45 -1.21 -8.94
C ILE A 119 5.61 -1.50 -7.45
N ALA A 120 4.80 -2.41 -6.91
CA ALA A 120 4.87 -2.78 -5.50
C ALA A 120 6.25 -3.34 -5.12
N ILE A 121 6.82 -4.22 -5.95
CA ILE A 121 8.18 -4.76 -5.78
C ILE A 121 9.22 -3.65 -5.71
N LYS A 122 9.24 -2.75 -6.71
CA LYS A 122 10.21 -1.64 -6.76
C LYS A 122 10.07 -0.71 -5.57
N MET A 123 8.85 -0.45 -5.12
CA MET A 123 8.60 0.39 -3.95
C MET A 123 9.06 -0.30 -2.66
N GLY A 124 8.80 -1.59 -2.49
CA GLY A 124 9.29 -2.37 -1.36
C GLY A 124 10.81 -2.39 -1.28
N GLN A 125 11.49 -2.60 -2.42
CA GLN A 125 12.96 -2.56 -2.51
C GLN A 125 13.52 -1.18 -2.16
N MET A 126 12.93 -0.10 -2.67
CA MET A 126 13.34 1.26 -2.28
C MET A 126 13.13 1.52 -0.79
N LEU A 127 12.03 1.04 -0.21
CA LEU A 127 11.77 1.19 1.21
C LEU A 127 12.79 0.44 2.05
N MET A 128 13.19 -0.77 1.65
CA MET A 128 14.27 -1.52 2.30
C MET A 128 15.60 -0.76 2.26
N ALA A 129 16.00 -0.24 1.10
CA ALA A 129 17.23 0.52 0.96
C ALA A 129 17.21 1.80 1.81
N LYS A 130 16.06 2.48 1.90
CA LYS A 130 15.90 3.65 2.78
C LYS A 130 15.98 3.28 4.25
N ASN A 131 15.41 2.14 4.66
CA ASN A 131 15.50 1.66 6.03
C ASN A 131 16.94 1.28 6.42
N GLU A 132 17.75 0.80 5.47
CA GLU A 132 19.17 0.54 5.70
C GLU A 132 19.93 1.85 5.92
N PHE A 133 19.72 2.84 5.05
CA PHE A 133 20.32 4.17 5.21
C PHE A 133 19.95 4.83 6.54
N PHE A 134 18.66 4.80 6.91
CA PHE A 134 18.17 5.37 8.17
C PHE A 134 18.81 4.70 9.39
N ARG A 135 19.08 3.39 9.32
CA ARG A 135 19.79 2.64 10.37
C ARG A 135 21.22 3.13 10.55
N VAL A 136 21.92 3.40 9.45
CA VAL A 136 23.30 3.93 9.48
C VAL A 136 23.31 5.33 10.10
N THR A 137 22.40 6.22 9.69
CA THR A 137 22.36 7.59 10.20
C THR A 137 21.97 7.68 11.68
N GLU A 138 20.99 6.87 12.16
CA GLU A 138 20.66 6.87 13.61
C GLU A 138 21.80 6.32 14.48
N ASN A 139 22.55 5.33 13.99
CA ASN A 139 23.70 4.79 14.71
C ASN A 139 24.88 5.79 14.78
N GLU A 140 25.01 6.68 13.78
CA GLU A 140 26.00 7.77 13.79
C GLU A 140 25.61 8.91 14.75
N GLU A 141 24.32 9.24 14.85
CA GLU A 141 23.82 10.31 15.74
C GLU A 141 23.77 9.92 17.22
N THR A 142 23.63 8.63 17.53
CA THR A 142 23.60 8.11 18.92
C THR A 142 24.98 7.68 19.44
N GLY A 143 26.02 7.77 18.60
CA GLY A 143 27.39 7.33 18.89
C GLY A 143 28.38 8.44 19.27
N ASN A 144 27.93 9.59 19.79
CA ASN A 144 28.80 10.71 20.19
C ASN A 144 28.56 11.17 21.64
#